data_AF-A0A8J9TDJ2-F1
#
_entry.id   AF-A0A8J9TDJ2-F1
#
_cell.length_a   1.000
_cell.length_b   1.000
_cell.length_c   1.000
_cell.angle_alpha   90.00
_cell.angle_beta   90.00
_cell.angle_gamma   90.00
#
_symmetry.space_group_name_H-M   'P 1'
#
loop_
_entity.id
_entity.type
_entity.pdbx_description
1 polymer ?
#
loop_
_entity_poly.entity_id
_entity_poly.type
_entity_poly.pdbx_seq_one_letter_code
_entity_poly.pdbx_strand_id
1 'polypeptide(L)'
;MQRAASSILRDSVGSQFSSQLQLLRKRIESTAPHYVRCLKPNDDLVPNSFDPLVIADQLRCAGVLEAIRVSRVGFPHRYFHDHFVQRYSLLVAKRLTKRGRGLNGCDSCGSLVE
;
A
#
# COMPACT_ATOMS: atom_id res chain seq x y z
N MET A 1 -35.16 -41.14 -35.38
CA MET A 1 -33.94 -41.05 -34.55
C MET A 1 -33.85 -39.64 -33.96
N GLN A 2 -34.31 -39.46 -32.72
CA GLN A 2 -34.21 -38.18 -32.01
C GLN A 2 -32.80 -38.06 -31.44
N ARG A 3 -32.03 -37.07 -31.90
CA ARG A 3 -30.73 -36.72 -31.30
C ARG A 3 -31.02 -36.05 -29.95
N ALA A 4 -30.68 -36.74 -28.86
CA ALA A 4 -30.70 -36.16 -27.52
C ALA A 4 -29.80 -34.92 -27.48
N ALA A 5 -30.33 -33.82 -26.94
CA ALA A 5 -29.60 -32.56 -26.79
C ALA A 5 -28.30 -32.81 -26.02
N SER A 6 -27.19 -32.59 -26.71
CA SER A 6 -25.83 -32.79 -26.23
C SER A 6 -25.55 -31.98 -24.98
N SER A 7 -24.71 -32.54 -24.10
CA SER A 7 -24.08 -31.99 -22.88
C SER A 7 -23.40 -30.60 -22.99
N ILE A 8 -23.60 -29.88 -24.09
CA ILE A 8 -22.98 -28.61 -24.50
C ILE A 8 -23.57 -27.38 -23.77
N LEU A 9 -24.70 -27.52 -23.06
CA LEU A 9 -25.33 -26.44 -22.28
C LEU A 9 -24.99 -26.44 -20.78
N ARG A 10 -24.09 -27.32 -20.32
CA ARG A 10 -23.63 -27.29 -18.93
C ARG A 10 -22.47 -26.31 -18.81
N ASP A 11 -22.66 -25.30 -17.96
CA ASP A 11 -21.58 -24.40 -17.57
C ASP A 11 -20.38 -25.21 -17.08
N SER A 12 -19.21 -24.88 -17.61
CA SER A 12 -17.95 -25.42 -17.11
C SER A 12 -17.68 -24.89 -15.72
N VAL A 13 -16.92 -25.64 -14.93
CA VAL A 13 -16.44 -25.14 -13.62
C VAL A 13 -15.67 -23.82 -13.78
N GLY A 14 -14.94 -23.65 -14.89
CA GLY A 14 -14.24 -22.41 -15.21
C GLY A 14 -15.15 -21.21 -15.49
N SER A 15 -16.25 -21.40 -16.25
CA SER A 15 -17.21 -20.33 -16.53
C SER A 15 -17.95 -19.90 -15.27
N GLN A 16 -18.30 -20.86 -14.41
CA GLN A 16 -18.91 -20.58 -13.10
C GLN A 16 -17.94 -19.82 -12.18
N PHE A 17 -16.69 -20.27 -12.06
CA PHE A 17 -15.68 -19.61 -11.22
C PHE A 17 -15.37 -18.20 -11.70
N SER A 18 -15.22 -18.00 -13.02
CA SER A 18 -14.99 -16.68 -13.61
C SER A 18 -16.13 -15.70 -13.29
N SER A 19 -17.38 -16.17 -13.41
CA SER A 19 -18.56 -15.37 -13.10
C SER A 19 -18.61 -14.98 -11.61
N GLN A 20 -18.28 -15.92 -10.72
CA GLN A 20 -18.20 -15.66 -9.28
C GLN A 20 -17.09 -14.66 -8.92
N LEU A 21 -15.90 -14.79 -9.53
CA LEU A 21 -14.80 -13.85 -9.34
C LEU A 21 -15.15 -12.43 -9.83
N GLN A 22 -15.82 -12.31 -10.97
CA GLN A 22 -16.27 -11.01 -11.48
C GLN A 22 -17.25 -10.34 -10.52
N LEU A 23 -18.20 -11.11 -9.97
CA LEU A 23 -19.15 -10.59 -8.97
C LEU A 23 -18.43 -10.14 -7.69
N LEU A 24 -17.47 -10.92 -7.20
CA LEU A 24 -16.66 -10.56 -6.03
C LEU A 24 -15.87 -9.27 -6.28
N ARG A 25 -15.21 -9.17 -7.45
CA ARG A 25 -14.42 -7.99 -7.81
C ARG A 25 -15.27 -6.72 -7.83
N LYS A 26 -16.46 -6.77 -8.44
CA LYS A 26 -17.40 -5.64 -8.45
C LYS A 26 -17.78 -5.17 -7.04
N ARG A 27 -17.95 -6.11 -6.10
CA ARG A 27 -18.24 -5.76 -4.69
C ARG A 27 -17.05 -5.07 -4.02
N ILE A 28 -15.84 -5.59 -4.21
CA ILE A 28 -14.62 -4.98 -3.65
C ILE A 28 -14.37 -3.59 -4.26
N GLU A 29 -14.58 -3.41 -5.56
CA GLU A 29 -14.45 -2.12 -6.25
C GLU A 29 -15.44 -1.06 -5.73
N SER A 30 -16.55 -1.48 -5.13
CA SER A 30 -17.55 -0.57 -4.54
C SER A 30 -17.23 -0.12 -3.10
N THR A 31 -16.16 -0.64 -2.49
CA THR A 31 -15.76 -0.29 -1.11
C THR A 31 -14.43 0.46 -1.09
N ALA A 32 -14.01 0.92 0.10
CA ALA A 32 -12.65 1.37 0.35
C ALA A 32 -11.81 0.16 0.81
N PRO A 33 -10.95 -0.42 -0.05
CA PRO A 33 -10.23 -1.64 0.30
C PRO A 33 -9.07 -1.37 1.26
N HIS A 34 -8.89 -2.28 2.22
CA HIS A 34 -7.71 -2.35 3.07
C HIS A 34 -6.98 -3.67 2.79
N TYR A 35 -5.69 -3.59 2.47
CA TYR A 35 -4.89 -4.76 2.09
C TYR A 35 -4.01 -5.22 3.26
N VAL A 36 -4.16 -6.48 3.67
CA VAL A 36 -3.31 -7.15 4.66
C VAL A 36 -2.57 -8.29 3.97
N ARG A 37 -1.24 -8.35 4.14
CA ARG A 37 -0.39 -9.44 3.62
C ARG A 37 0.07 -10.31 4.78
N CYS A 38 -0.29 -11.59 4.75
CA CYS A 38 0.20 -12.58 5.69
C CYS A 38 1.55 -13.13 5.18
N LEU A 39 2.52 -13.28 6.06
CA LEU A 39 3.84 -13.82 5.75
C LEU A 39 4.10 -15.06 6.61
N LYS A 40 4.56 -16.15 5.97
CA LYS A 40 5.00 -17.36 6.65
C LYS A 40 6.49 -17.20 7.02
N PRO A 41 6.86 -17.22 8.31
CA PRO A 41 8.22 -16.88 8.73
C PRO A 41 9.24 -17.99 8.45
N ASN A 42 8.82 -19.25 8.40
CA ASN A 42 9.68 -20.40 8.08
C ASN A 42 8.82 -21.54 7.54
N ASP A 43 9.43 -22.50 6.84
CA ASP A 43 8.71 -23.64 6.29
C ASP A 43 8.49 -24.78 7.27
N ASP A 44 9.32 -24.88 8.30
CA ASP A 44 9.32 -25.91 9.34
C ASP A 44 8.18 -25.79 10.36
N LEU A 45 7.36 -24.73 10.25
CA LEU A 45 6.24 -24.42 11.15
C LEU A 45 6.67 -24.24 12.62
N VAL A 46 7.89 -23.78 12.84
CA VAL A 46 8.45 -23.56 14.18
C VAL A 46 8.18 -22.12 14.64
N PRO A 47 7.62 -21.91 15.85
CA PRO A 47 7.43 -20.56 16.37
C PRO A 47 8.77 -19.85 16.60
N ASN A 48 8.80 -18.54 16.42
CA ASN A 48 10.00 -17.69 16.60
C ASN A 48 11.20 -18.03 15.69
N SER A 49 11.04 -18.89 14.70
CA SER A 49 12.03 -19.11 13.64
C SER A 49 11.71 -18.21 12.44
N PHE A 50 12.71 -17.48 11.94
CA PHE A 50 12.56 -16.56 10.82
C PHE A 50 13.60 -16.86 9.75
N ASP A 51 13.14 -17.22 8.56
CA ASP A 51 13.95 -17.41 7.36
C ASP A 51 13.88 -16.16 6.47
N PRO A 52 14.97 -15.39 6.38
CA PRO A 52 14.99 -14.16 5.58
C PRO A 52 14.79 -14.40 4.08
N LEU A 53 15.24 -15.53 3.54
CA LEU A 53 15.17 -15.81 2.10
C LEU A 53 13.72 -16.11 1.70
N VAL A 54 13.05 -16.97 2.47
CA VAL A 54 11.63 -17.30 2.29
C VAL A 54 10.74 -16.07 2.40
N ILE A 55 11.06 -15.17 3.33
CA ILE A 55 10.32 -13.91 3.49
C ILE A 55 10.61 -12.93 2.35
N ALA A 56 11.86 -12.81 1.90
CA ALA A 56 12.22 -11.95 0.77
C ALA A 56 11.49 -12.39 -0.52
N ASP A 57 11.38 -13.70 -0.75
CA ASP A 57 10.62 -14.25 -1.88
C ASP A 57 9.14 -13.95 -1.78
N GLN A 58 8.53 -14.12 -0.60
CA GLN A 58 7.13 -13.75 -0.38
C GLN A 58 6.88 -12.26 -0.62
N LEU A 59 7.78 -11.37 -0.17
CA LEU A 59 7.66 -9.92 -0.39
C LEU A 59 7.70 -9.55 -1.88
N ARG A 60 8.54 -10.23 -2.67
CA ARG A 60 8.60 -10.09 -4.13
C ARG A 60 7.32 -10.61 -4.79
N CYS A 61 6.94 -11.85 -4.51
CA CYS A 61 5.77 -12.48 -5.12
C CYS A 61 4.45 -11.80 -4.73
N ALA A 62 4.34 -11.27 -3.51
CA ALA A 62 3.17 -10.53 -3.04
C ALA A 62 3.09 -9.09 -3.57
N GLY A 63 4.10 -8.62 -4.31
CA GLY A 63 4.16 -7.27 -4.89
C GLY A 63 4.38 -6.16 -3.86
N VAL A 64 4.90 -6.48 -2.68
CA VAL A 64 5.08 -5.50 -1.60
C VAL A 64 6.16 -4.49 -1.98
N LEU A 65 7.26 -4.96 -2.59
CA LEU A 65 8.35 -4.09 -3.03
C LEU A 65 7.91 -3.15 -4.15
N GLU A 66 7.08 -3.63 -5.08
CA GLU A 66 6.50 -2.88 -6.17
C GLU A 66 5.54 -1.81 -5.64
N ALA A 67 4.70 -2.16 -4.66
CA ALA A 67 3.81 -1.21 -4.00
C ALA A 67 4.59 -0.08 -3.30
N ILE A 68 5.69 -0.41 -2.61
CA ILE A 68 6.59 0.59 -2.02
C ILE A 68 7.20 1.48 -3.11
N ARG A 69 7.66 0.89 -4.21
CA ARG A 69 8.26 1.62 -5.33
C ARG A 69 7.29 2.62 -5.93
N VAL A 70 6.06 2.22 -6.22
CA VAL A 70 5.00 3.11 -6.72
C VAL A 70 4.70 4.22 -5.70
N SER A 71 4.59 3.87 -4.43
CA SER A 71 4.32 4.84 -3.36
C SER A 71 5.40 5.92 -3.25
N ARG A 72 6.67 5.56 -3.42
CA ARG A 72 7.80 6.50 -3.35
C ARG A 72 7.81 7.54 -4.48
N VAL A 73 7.27 7.21 -5.66
CA VAL A 73 7.11 8.17 -6.76
C VAL A 73 6.04 9.22 -6.42
N GLY A 74 5.06 8.88 -5.59
CA GLY A 74 3.89 9.71 -5.28
C GLY A 74 3.98 10.60 -4.03
N PHE A 75 5.17 10.77 -3.44
CA PHE A 75 5.39 11.44 -2.15
C PHE A 75 4.52 10.82 -1.03
N PRO A 76 4.97 9.68 -0.46
CA PRO A 76 4.13 8.88 0.45
C PRO A 76 3.90 9.55 1.80
N HIS A 77 4.79 10.47 2.19
CA HIS A 77 4.65 11.26 3.41
C HIS A 77 4.03 12.62 3.08
N ARG A 78 2.78 12.81 3.50
CA ARG A 78 2.05 14.08 3.36
C ARG A 78 1.67 14.58 4.74
N TYR A 79 2.01 15.82 5.03
CA TYR A 79 1.65 16.49 6.27
C TYR A 79 0.79 17.71 5.94
N PHE A 80 -0.20 17.99 6.80
CA PHE A 80 -0.77 19.34 6.82
C PHE A 80 0.29 20.33 7.28
N HIS A 81 0.21 21.55 6.75
CA HIS A 81 1.20 22.59 6.99
C HIS A 81 1.46 22.82 8.49
N ASP A 82 0.42 22.93 9.30
CA ASP A 82 0.54 23.22 10.73
C ASP A 82 1.26 22.10 11.48
N HIS A 83 0.99 20.84 11.14
CA HIS A 83 1.69 19.69 11.70
C HIS A 83 3.16 19.64 11.26
N PHE A 84 3.45 20.00 10.01
CA PHE A 84 4.82 20.08 9.52
C PHE A 84 5.63 21.13 10.28
N VAL A 85 5.10 22.35 10.41
CA VAL A 85 5.76 23.43 11.15
C VAL A 85 5.93 23.08 12.62
N GLN A 86 4.89 22.56 13.27
CA GLN A 86 4.98 22.13 14.67
C GLN A 86 6.09 21.08 14.86
N ARG A 87 6.15 20.08 13.98
CA ARG A 87 7.11 18.97 14.06
C ARG A 87 8.55 19.40 13.79
N TYR A 88 8.77 20.32 12.85
CA TYR A 88 10.11 20.67 12.37
C TYR A 88 10.59 22.07 12.82
N SER A 89 9.78 22.82 13.58
CA SER A 89 10.11 24.16 14.11
C SER A 89 11.49 24.25 14.78
N LEU A 90 11.90 23.22 15.53
CA LEU A 90 13.20 23.17 16.21
C LEU A 90 14.39 23.17 15.24
N LEU A 91 14.22 22.67 14.01
CA LEU A 91 15.29 22.69 13.00
C LEU A 91 15.55 24.12 12.48
N VAL A 92 14.53 24.99 12.50
CA VAL A 92 14.62 26.39 12.05
C VAL A 92 15.03 27.34 13.16
N ALA A 93 14.73 27.00 14.42
CA ALA A 93 15.08 27.81 15.59
C ALA A 93 16.56 28.20 15.62
N LYS A 94 17.47 27.31 15.15
CA LYS A 94 18.91 27.60 15.06
C LYS A 94 19.31 28.55 13.92
N ARG A 95 18.51 28.64 12.83
CA ARG A 95 18.74 29.55 11.70
C ARG A 95 18.19 30.96 11.99
N LEU A 96 17.12 31.07 12.78
CA LEU A 96 16.41 32.33 13.04
C LEU A 96 17.01 33.18 14.16
N THR A 97 17.73 32.60 15.12
CA THR A 97 18.44 33.36 16.17
C THR A 97 19.50 34.32 15.63
N LYS A 98 19.93 34.18 14.36
CA LYS A 98 20.83 35.13 13.67
C LYS A 98 20.13 36.29 12.94
N ARG A 99 18.80 36.23 12.74
CA ARG A 99 18.02 37.27 12.03
C ARG A 99 16.82 37.62 12.89
N GLY A 100 16.94 38.66 13.72
CA GLY A 100 15.86 39.17 14.56
C GLY A 100 14.66 39.69 13.76
N ARG A 101 13.80 38.80 13.27
CA ARG A 101 12.48 39.13 12.70
C ARG A 101 11.44 38.13 13.23
N GLY A 102 10.34 38.68 13.76
CA GLY A 102 9.18 37.92 14.21
C GLY A 102 8.62 37.03 13.10
N LEU A 103 8.23 35.82 13.48
CA LEU A 103 7.77 34.78 12.57
C LEU A 103 6.28 34.93 12.30
N ASN A 104 5.92 35.37 11.10
CA ASN A 104 4.59 35.12 10.55
C ASN A 104 4.61 33.77 9.83
N GLY A 105 3.61 32.93 10.11
CA GLY A 105 3.60 31.50 9.82
C GLY A 105 3.66 31.07 8.35
N CYS A 106 3.70 32.00 7.39
CA CYS A 106 3.78 31.66 5.96
C CYS A 106 5.20 31.64 5.38
N ASP A 107 6.16 32.42 5.92
CA ASP A 107 7.46 32.64 5.25
C ASP A 107 8.59 31.74 5.77
N SER A 108 8.44 31.14 6.95
CA SER A 108 9.47 30.26 7.54
C SER A 108 9.49 28.85 6.95
N CYS A 109 8.41 28.44 6.26
CA CYS A 109 8.23 27.06 5.81
C CYS A 109 9.11 26.71 4.60
N GLY A 110 9.38 27.66 3.69
CA GLY A 110 10.30 27.44 2.57
C GLY A 110 11.71 27.05 3.03
N SER A 111 12.17 27.62 4.15
CA SER A 111 13.50 27.34 4.73
C SER A 111 13.66 25.96 5.39
N LEU A 112 12.56 25.20 5.53
CA LEU A 112 12.54 23.83 6.06
C LEU A 112 12.62 22.76 4.97
N VAL A 113 12.30 23.12 3.73
CA VAL A 113 12.17 22.20 2.61
C VAL A 113 13.42 22.24 1.70
N GLU A 114 14.24 23.28 1.82
CA GLU A 114 15.59 23.43 1.22
C GLU A 114 16.73 23.12 2.21
#